data_AF-C9RG29-F1
#
_entry.id   AF-C9RG29-F1
#
_cell.length_a   1.000
_cell.length_b   1.000
_cell.length_c   1.000
_cell.angle_alpha   90.00
_cell.angle_beta   90.00
_cell.angle_gamma   90.00
#
_symmetry.space_group_name_H-M   'P 1'
#
loop_
_entity.id
_entity.type
_entity.pdbx_description
1 polymer ?
#
loop_
_entity_poly.entity_id
_entity_poly.type
_entity_poly.pdbx_seq_one_letter_code
_entity_poly.pdbx_strand_id
1 'polypeptide(L)'
;MLIDEIIKILQNKNKFLNTALLTKSNKNKVYYAVKQPDGNIKVVLPFFFQNEKFLKLKEYSDGIEGATQRVIEEIKKEMIKKKRFLPLAGYFGRIYKALYEPLTVVNCDLNIGYDLWKVDKYNYIKEDKIYLMLRMIFKEKEPSEIVSKINELCNDLNAFIKKIEIDILIEEAKNIINQKYLRDKLDDLNLVCFIANNSKPARKYTEVRRHYRIAGPKEVNIPFECPKELEPIKVELKFGKKVEGLGIKRKEIFIITGRNAQGKTTLLQAIDSGRDDHLIGDGREFIITTKSLSKASTGSMEMSGQDISLFFQKLPPGIKGSPKAVYGTASGSMYMAYQIQRAITNKTKLILIDEDNSAVNLLVSGVLSKWFEGVKSLAEIIMEDREKLGESAFIIVTSSLDLLTALGDRAIYLEDHKAKYLDLDYFREELGRYYLELASKFIKVKNDKRK
;
A
#
# COMPACT_ATOMS: atom_id res chain seq x y z
N MET A 1 -8.03 -27.16 28.59
CA MET A 1 -7.19 -27.73 29.65
C MET A 1 -5.95 -26.87 29.85
N LEU A 2 -4.92 -26.93 28.99
CA LEU A 2 -3.68 -26.16 29.21
C LEU A 2 -3.87 -24.65 29.41
N ILE A 3 -4.63 -23.97 28.53
CA ILE A 3 -4.87 -22.52 28.67
C ILE A 3 -5.66 -22.17 29.93
N ASP A 4 -6.55 -23.06 30.40
CA ASP A 4 -7.37 -22.83 31.58
C ASP A 4 -6.53 -22.91 32.86
N GLU A 5 -5.60 -23.86 32.91
CA GLU A 5 -4.64 -24.02 34.00
C GLU A 5 -3.68 -22.82 34.06
N ILE A 6 -3.13 -22.40 32.91
CA ILE A 6 -2.28 -21.21 32.80
C ILE A 6 -3.02 -19.96 33.33
N ILE A 7 -4.26 -19.73 32.89
CA ILE A 7 -5.07 -18.59 33.33
C ILE A 7 -5.38 -18.67 34.84
N LYS A 8 -5.77 -19.85 35.34
CA LYS A 8 -6.08 -20.06 36.77
C LYS A 8 -4.88 -19.69 37.65
N ILE A 9 -3.66 -20.02 37.25
CA ILE A 9 -2.44 -19.68 37.99
C ILE A 9 -2.12 -18.19 37.84
N LEU A 10 -2.25 -17.61 36.63
CA LEU A 10 -1.93 -16.20 36.37
C LEU A 10 -2.88 -15.22 37.06
N GLN A 11 -4.18 -15.51 37.11
CA GLN A 11 -5.18 -14.61 37.71
C GLN A 11 -4.85 -14.23 39.15
N ASN A 12 -4.17 -15.12 39.89
CA ASN A 12 -3.79 -14.89 41.28
C ASN A 12 -2.39 -14.27 41.44
N LYS A 13 -1.60 -14.17 40.37
CA LYS A 13 -0.15 -13.89 40.44
C LYS A 13 0.37 -12.82 39.48
N ASN A 14 -0.40 -12.43 38.47
CA ASN A 14 0.05 -11.50 37.43
C ASN A 14 -0.85 -10.26 37.37
N LYS A 15 -0.31 -9.13 37.84
CA LYS A 15 -1.01 -7.83 37.86
C LYS A 15 -1.19 -7.17 36.48
N PHE A 16 -0.55 -7.69 35.44
CA PHE A 16 -0.60 -7.14 34.08
C PHE A 16 -1.63 -7.85 33.20
N LEU A 17 -2.17 -8.99 33.64
CA LEU A 17 -3.13 -9.78 32.87
C LEU A 17 -4.42 -8.97 32.67
N ASN A 18 -4.83 -8.79 31.42
CA ASN A 18 -6.09 -8.14 31.12
C ASN A 18 -7.24 -9.16 31.18
N THR A 19 -7.88 -9.26 32.34
CA THR A 19 -8.97 -10.21 32.59
C THR A 19 -10.25 -9.89 31.83
N ALA A 20 -10.45 -8.65 31.36
CA ALA A 20 -11.66 -8.25 30.65
C ALA A 20 -11.87 -9.00 29.32
N LEU A 21 -10.78 -9.45 28.69
CA LEU A 21 -10.84 -10.23 27.45
C LEU A 21 -10.92 -11.75 27.67
N LEU A 22 -10.80 -12.23 28.91
CA LEU A 22 -10.79 -13.66 29.27
C LEU A 22 -12.20 -14.22 29.48
N THR A 23 -13.07 -14.02 28.49
CA THR A 23 -14.45 -14.51 28.51
C THR A 23 -14.55 -15.87 27.81
N LYS A 24 -15.58 -16.67 28.15
CA LYS A 24 -15.87 -17.94 27.47
C LYS A 24 -16.03 -17.77 25.95
N SER A 25 -16.61 -16.66 25.49
CA SER A 25 -16.81 -16.37 24.06
C SER A 25 -15.52 -16.09 23.31
N ASN A 26 -14.50 -15.54 24.00
CA ASN A 26 -13.21 -15.20 23.43
C ASN A 26 -12.20 -16.35 23.45
N LYS A 27 -12.45 -17.40 24.26
CA LYS A 27 -11.60 -18.58 24.34
C LYS A 27 -11.46 -19.25 22.96
N ASN A 28 -10.23 -19.60 22.59
CA ASN A 28 -9.86 -20.20 21.30
C ASN A 28 -10.10 -19.29 20.07
N LYS A 29 -10.54 -18.04 20.27
CA LYS A 29 -10.69 -17.04 19.20
C LYS A 29 -9.69 -15.89 19.37
N VAL A 30 -9.59 -15.37 20.60
CA VAL A 30 -8.72 -14.24 20.96
C VAL A 30 -7.52 -14.72 21.78
N TYR A 31 -7.76 -15.61 22.74
CA TYR A 31 -6.72 -16.18 23.58
C TYR A 31 -6.75 -17.72 23.53
N TYR A 32 -5.58 -18.34 23.54
CA TYR A 32 -5.42 -19.80 23.43
C TYR A 32 -4.02 -20.25 23.82
N ALA A 33 -3.87 -21.54 24.11
CA ALA A 33 -2.58 -22.22 24.17
C ALA A 33 -2.62 -23.45 23.24
N VAL A 34 -1.62 -23.61 22.37
CA VAL A 34 -1.59 -24.70 21.38
C VAL A 34 -0.16 -25.13 21.06
N LYS A 35 0.05 -26.44 20.96
CA LYS A 35 1.34 -27.03 20.57
C LYS A 35 1.63 -26.73 19.09
N GLN A 36 2.86 -26.31 18.80
CA GLN A 36 3.36 -25.97 17.48
C GLN A 36 4.06 -27.19 16.84
N PRO A 37 4.30 -27.19 15.51
CA PRO A 37 4.94 -28.32 14.82
C PRO A 37 6.34 -28.68 15.33
N ASP A 38 7.07 -27.71 15.87
CA ASP A 38 8.39 -27.89 16.49
C ASP A 38 8.33 -28.41 17.94
N GLY A 39 7.12 -28.70 18.44
CA GLY A 39 6.87 -29.20 19.79
C GLY A 39 6.73 -28.12 20.87
N ASN A 40 7.00 -26.85 20.56
CA ASN A 40 6.85 -25.73 21.50
C ASN A 40 5.37 -25.41 21.77
N ILE A 41 5.08 -24.70 22.86
CA ILE A 41 3.73 -24.25 23.20
C ILE A 41 3.59 -22.77 22.83
N LYS A 42 2.66 -22.45 21.93
CA LYS A 42 2.25 -21.08 21.67
C LYS A 42 1.13 -20.69 22.62
N VAL A 43 1.34 -19.62 23.38
CA VAL A 43 0.35 -19.02 24.29
C VAL A 43 0.04 -17.61 23.81
N VAL A 44 -1.24 -17.32 23.57
CA VAL A 44 -1.73 -16.00 23.19
C VAL A 44 -2.62 -15.48 24.31
N LEU A 45 -2.22 -14.38 24.94
CA LEU A 45 -2.91 -13.80 26.08
C LEU A 45 -2.89 -12.26 26.05
N PRO A 46 -3.94 -11.60 26.55
CA PRO A 46 -4.03 -10.15 26.63
C PRO A 46 -3.36 -9.60 27.90
N PHE A 47 -2.56 -8.55 27.74
CA PHE A 47 -1.91 -7.84 28.86
C PHE A 47 -2.10 -6.34 28.73
N PHE A 48 -1.92 -5.63 29.85
CA PHE A 48 -1.76 -4.18 29.85
C PHE A 48 -0.54 -3.77 30.68
N PHE A 49 0.08 -2.66 30.28
CA PHE A 49 1.24 -2.09 30.97
C PHE A 49 0.99 -0.59 31.20
N GLN A 50 1.27 -0.11 32.41
CA GLN A 50 1.00 1.27 32.80
C GLN A 50 2.27 2.12 32.66
N ASN A 51 2.12 3.28 32.03
CA ASN A 51 3.13 4.31 31.92
C ASN A 51 2.44 5.69 31.94
N GLU A 52 2.54 6.40 33.07
CA GLU A 52 1.93 7.73 33.26
C GLU A 52 2.33 8.74 32.18
N LYS A 53 3.51 8.57 31.56
CA LYS A 53 3.94 9.42 30.45
C LYS A 53 2.98 9.37 29.26
N PHE A 54 2.23 8.28 29.06
CA PHE A 54 1.23 8.16 27.99
C PHE A 54 0.08 9.18 28.13
N LEU A 55 -0.16 9.75 29.31
CA LEU A 55 -1.14 10.82 29.48
C LEU A 55 -0.80 12.05 28.60
N LYS A 56 0.48 12.28 28.28
CA LYS A 56 0.90 13.34 27.35
C LYS A 56 0.44 13.11 25.91
N LEU A 57 0.06 11.87 25.55
CA LEU A 57 -0.48 11.55 24.22
C LEU A 57 -1.95 11.94 24.06
N LYS A 58 -2.63 12.36 25.14
CA LYS A 58 -4.04 12.75 25.12
C LYS A 58 -4.32 13.88 24.12
N GLU A 59 -3.39 14.82 23.97
CA GLU A 59 -3.47 15.93 23.00
C GLU A 59 -3.32 15.47 21.54
N TYR A 60 -2.82 14.25 21.33
CA TYR A 60 -2.53 13.66 20.02
C TYR A 60 -3.35 12.38 19.78
N SER A 61 -4.54 12.29 20.38
CA SER A 61 -5.39 11.09 20.32
C SER A 61 -5.72 10.65 18.89
N ASP A 62 -5.82 11.60 17.97
CA ASP A 62 -6.10 11.35 16.55
C ASP A 62 -4.98 10.59 15.81
N GLY A 63 -3.79 10.46 16.41
CA GLY A 63 -2.66 9.69 15.89
C GLY A 63 -2.10 8.67 16.87
N ILE A 64 -2.86 8.30 17.90
CA ILE A 64 -2.41 7.41 18.98
C ILE A 64 -1.93 6.04 18.46
N GLU A 65 -2.41 5.60 17.30
CA GLU A 65 -1.97 4.38 16.66
C GLU A 65 -0.50 4.41 16.25
N GLY A 66 0.03 5.58 15.88
CA GLY A 66 1.45 5.77 15.54
C GLY A 66 2.32 5.57 16.78
N ALA A 67 1.94 6.21 17.88
CA ALA A 67 2.58 6.00 19.18
C ALA A 67 2.53 4.53 19.62
N THR A 68 1.37 3.88 19.46
CA THR A 68 1.20 2.46 19.80
C THR A 68 2.12 1.57 18.96
N GLN A 69 2.11 1.74 17.64
CA GLN A 69 2.96 0.96 16.74
C GLN A 69 4.44 1.21 17.06
N ARG A 70 4.84 2.45 17.40
CA ARG A 70 6.22 2.75 17.81
C ARG A 70 6.63 2.01 19.09
N VAL A 71 5.75 1.86 20.09
CA VAL A 71 6.04 1.03 21.26
C VAL A 71 6.29 -0.43 20.84
N ILE A 72 5.44 -0.99 19.98
CA ILE A 72 5.61 -2.36 19.46
C ILE A 72 6.95 -2.51 18.74
N GLU A 73 7.32 -1.56 17.88
CA GLU A 73 8.57 -1.59 17.14
C GLU A 73 9.81 -1.44 18.03
N GLU A 74 9.75 -0.63 19.11
CA GLU A 74 10.85 -0.57 20.09
C GLU A 74 11.01 -1.89 20.86
N ILE A 75 9.91 -2.59 21.18
CA ILE A 75 10.00 -3.94 21.79
C ILE A 75 10.64 -4.92 20.79
N LYS A 76 10.21 -4.94 19.52
CA LYS A 76 10.81 -5.80 18.48
C LYS A 76 12.29 -5.51 18.26
N LYS A 77 12.69 -4.23 18.30
CA LYS A 77 14.08 -3.81 18.19
C LYS A 77 14.94 -4.34 19.35
N GLU A 78 14.43 -4.34 20.58
CA GLU A 78 15.11 -4.98 21.71
C GLU A 78 15.21 -6.50 21.54
N MET A 79 14.18 -7.16 21.00
CA MET A 79 14.28 -8.58 20.64
C MET A 79 15.43 -8.80 19.67
N ILE A 80 15.43 -8.11 18.54
CA ILE A 80 16.38 -8.36 17.45
C ILE A 80 17.81 -8.01 17.85
N LYS A 81 18.02 -6.80 18.41
CA LYS A 81 19.37 -6.25 18.68
C LYS A 81 19.98 -6.75 19.98
N LYS A 82 19.17 -6.88 21.04
CA LYS A 82 19.67 -7.25 22.38
C LYS A 82 19.25 -8.65 22.83
N LYS A 83 18.54 -9.41 21.98
CA LYS A 83 18.08 -10.77 22.27
C LYS A 83 17.24 -10.86 23.56
N ARG A 84 16.48 -9.80 23.86
CA ARG A 84 15.54 -9.75 24.99
C ARG A 84 14.16 -10.27 24.59
N PHE A 85 13.30 -10.56 25.57
CA PHE A 85 11.92 -10.98 25.36
C PHE A 85 11.77 -12.20 24.44
N LEU A 86 12.68 -13.17 24.56
CA LEU A 86 12.80 -14.31 23.64
C LEU A 86 11.49 -15.09 23.37
N PRO A 87 10.59 -15.29 24.36
CA PRO A 87 9.29 -15.92 24.08
C PRO A 87 8.46 -15.20 23.02
N LEU A 88 8.53 -13.86 22.94
CA LEU A 88 7.83 -13.08 21.92
C LEU A 88 8.45 -13.20 20.52
N ALA A 89 9.76 -13.48 20.46
CA ALA A 89 10.46 -13.73 19.19
C ALA A 89 10.38 -15.19 18.73
N GLY A 90 9.71 -16.06 19.49
CA GLY A 90 9.76 -17.50 19.27
C GLY A 90 11.17 -18.06 19.34
N TYR A 91 12.03 -17.46 20.17
CA TYR A 91 13.47 -17.74 20.22
C TYR A 91 14.16 -17.68 18.84
N PHE A 92 13.64 -16.86 17.92
CA PHE A 92 14.09 -16.74 16.53
C PHE A 92 13.96 -18.03 15.69
N GLY A 93 13.07 -18.95 16.09
CA GLY A 93 12.71 -20.10 15.26
C GLY A 93 12.15 -19.66 13.90
N ARG A 94 12.51 -20.39 12.84
CA ARG A 94 12.18 -20.03 11.44
C ARG A 94 10.68 -19.79 11.22
N ILE A 95 9.83 -20.57 11.87
CA ILE A 95 8.36 -20.48 11.74
C ILE A 95 7.73 -19.29 12.48
N TYR A 96 8.49 -18.57 13.30
CA TYR A 96 8.00 -17.46 14.15
C TYR A 96 8.42 -16.07 13.67
N LYS A 97 8.99 -15.97 12.45
CA LYS A 97 9.52 -14.71 11.90
C LYS A 97 8.51 -13.55 11.93
N ALA A 98 7.23 -13.85 11.69
CA ALA A 98 6.15 -12.85 11.72
C ALA A 98 5.97 -12.16 13.08
N LEU A 99 6.35 -12.81 14.19
CA LEU A 99 6.16 -12.26 15.54
C LEU A 99 7.04 -11.04 15.83
N TYR A 100 8.25 -11.01 15.26
CA TYR A 100 9.25 -9.98 15.53
C TYR A 100 9.67 -9.18 14.30
N GLU A 101 9.15 -9.48 13.12
CA GLU A 101 9.45 -8.74 11.90
C GLU A 101 9.07 -7.25 12.06
N PRO A 102 9.99 -6.31 11.78
CA PRO A 102 9.70 -4.89 11.84
C PRO A 102 8.61 -4.49 10.84
N LEU A 103 7.70 -3.62 11.28
CA LEU A 103 6.60 -3.12 10.45
C LEU A 103 6.41 -1.62 10.65
N THR A 104 6.55 -0.87 9.57
CA THR A 104 6.39 0.58 9.53
C THR A 104 4.97 1.02 9.16
N VAL A 105 4.15 0.14 8.58
CA VAL A 105 2.74 0.45 8.26
C VAL A 105 1.91 0.40 9.54
N VAL A 106 1.13 1.46 9.77
CA VAL A 106 0.29 1.62 10.97
C VAL A 106 -1.15 1.22 10.65
N ASN A 107 -1.76 1.86 9.65
CA ASN A 107 -3.12 1.58 9.21
C ASN A 107 -3.09 1.00 7.80
N CYS A 108 -3.71 -0.17 7.61
CA CYS A 108 -3.91 -0.78 6.30
C CYS A 108 -5.30 -1.41 6.23
N ASP A 109 -6.13 -0.92 5.32
CA ASP A 109 -7.53 -1.37 5.18
C ASP A 109 -7.65 -2.81 4.62
N LEU A 110 -6.52 -3.40 4.18
CA LEU A 110 -6.46 -4.79 3.74
C LEU A 110 -5.99 -5.71 4.87
N ASN A 111 -6.45 -6.96 4.85
CA ASN A 111 -6.02 -7.99 5.80
C ASN A 111 -4.59 -8.54 5.51
N ILE A 112 -3.73 -7.71 4.90
CA ILE A 112 -2.34 -8.04 4.58
C ILE A 112 -1.50 -7.93 5.86
N GLY A 113 -0.62 -8.91 6.09
CA GLY A 113 0.22 -8.98 7.28
C GLY A 113 -0.57 -9.17 8.58
N TYR A 114 -1.66 -9.92 8.55
CA TYR A 114 -2.48 -10.24 9.74
C TYR A 114 -1.73 -11.08 10.80
N ASP A 115 -0.69 -11.78 10.36
CA ASP A 115 0.20 -12.61 11.15
C ASP A 115 1.32 -11.79 11.82
N LEU A 116 1.59 -10.57 11.32
CA LEU A 116 2.54 -9.63 11.90
C LEU A 116 1.99 -9.00 13.18
N TRP A 117 2.88 -8.70 14.13
CA TRP A 117 2.50 -7.96 15.33
C TRP A 117 2.43 -6.46 15.02
N LYS A 118 1.25 -5.86 15.18
CA LYS A 118 0.96 -4.47 14.83
C LYS A 118 -0.12 -3.88 15.72
N VAL A 119 -0.28 -2.56 15.65
CA VAL A 119 -1.43 -1.83 16.21
C VAL A 119 -2.72 -2.36 15.59
N ASP A 120 -3.71 -2.63 16.43
CA ASP A 120 -5.04 -3.09 16.05
C ASP A 120 -6.00 -2.94 17.23
N LYS A 121 -7.19 -3.52 17.13
CA LYS A 121 -8.20 -3.50 18.20
C LYS A 121 -7.78 -4.17 19.52
N TYR A 122 -6.68 -4.94 19.54
CA TYR A 122 -6.13 -5.60 20.73
C TYR A 122 -4.79 -5.05 21.17
N ASN A 123 -4.14 -4.27 20.32
CA ASN A 123 -2.86 -3.61 20.58
C ASN A 123 -3.07 -2.09 20.44
N TYR A 124 -3.29 -1.39 21.55
CA TYR A 124 -3.65 0.03 21.55
C TYR A 124 -3.22 0.72 22.85
N ILE A 125 -2.93 2.02 22.77
CA ILE A 125 -2.79 2.89 23.94
C ILE A 125 -4.15 3.50 24.28
N LYS A 126 -4.51 3.50 25.56
CA LYS A 126 -5.65 4.24 26.10
C LYS A 126 -5.28 4.79 27.47
N GLU A 127 -5.47 6.09 27.65
CA GLU A 127 -5.09 6.81 28.88
C GLU A 127 -3.61 6.59 29.21
N ASP A 128 -3.30 6.07 30.40
CA ASP A 128 -1.94 5.80 30.87
C ASP A 128 -1.49 4.35 30.62
N LYS A 129 -2.25 3.57 29.85
CA LYS A 129 -1.98 2.15 29.61
C LYS A 129 -1.80 1.83 28.14
N ILE A 130 -0.90 0.90 27.87
CA ILE A 130 -0.86 0.17 26.60
C ILE A 130 -1.41 -1.23 26.80
N TYR A 131 -2.34 -1.62 25.95
CA TYR A 131 -2.92 -2.96 25.87
C TYR A 131 -2.22 -3.70 24.74
N LEU A 132 -1.76 -4.93 25.00
CA LEU A 132 -1.02 -5.74 24.04
C LEU A 132 -1.54 -7.19 24.03
N MET A 133 -1.76 -7.71 22.83
CA MET A 133 -2.02 -9.14 22.61
C MET A 133 -0.70 -9.86 22.39
N LEU A 134 -0.15 -10.45 23.45
CA LEU A 134 1.14 -11.10 23.38
C LEU A 134 1.01 -12.51 22.81
N ARG A 135 1.71 -12.77 21.71
CA ARG A 135 1.87 -14.10 21.10
C ARG A 135 3.22 -14.65 21.53
N MET A 136 3.24 -15.52 22.52
CA MET A 136 4.45 -16.03 23.17
C MET A 136 4.65 -17.50 22.84
N ILE A 137 5.90 -17.92 22.68
CA ILE A 137 6.31 -19.31 22.47
C ILE A 137 7.14 -19.77 23.65
N PHE A 138 6.83 -20.94 24.19
CA PHE A 138 7.52 -21.55 25.32
C PHE A 138 8.03 -22.94 24.95
N LYS A 139 9.23 -23.29 25.43
CA LYS A 139 9.80 -24.63 25.31
C LYS A 139 9.31 -25.55 26.42
N GLU A 140 8.99 -24.92 27.55
CA GLU A 140 8.37 -25.49 28.73
C GLU A 140 6.99 -26.05 28.38
N LYS A 141 6.65 -27.18 28.99
CA LYS A 141 5.37 -27.88 28.77
C LYS A 141 4.47 -27.77 29.97
N GLU A 142 5.05 -27.66 31.17
CA GLU A 142 4.32 -27.58 32.41
C GLU A 142 3.70 -26.18 32.60
N PRO A 143 2.40 -26.08 32.94
CA PRO A 143 1.73 -24.80 33.12
C PRO A 143 2.42 -23.87 34.13
N SER A 144 2.96 -24.41 35.23
CA SER A 144 3.63 -23.64 36.28
C SER A 144 4.90 -22.94 35.79
N GLU A 145 5.70 -23.64 34.98
CA GLU A 145 6.93 -23.12 34.38
C GLU A 145 6.62 -22.04 33.33
N ILE A 146 5.65 -22.31 32.45
CA ILE A 146 5.16 -21.34 31.46
C ILE A 146 4.72 -20.05 32.16
N VAL A 147 3.95 -20.18 33.26
CA VAL A 147 3.48 -19.02 34.02
C VAL A 147 4.62 -18.26 34.68
N SER A 148 5.64 -18.95 35.19
CA SER A 148 6.86 -18.31 35.72
C SER A 148 7.54 -17.45 34.63
N LYS A 149 7.70 -18.00 33.42
CA LYS A 149 8.27 -17.28 32.27
C LYS A 149 7.41 -16.12 31.79
N ILE A 150 6.08 -16.25 31.81
CA ILE A 150 5.17 -15.14 31.52
C ILE A 150 5.36 -14.00 32.53
N ASN A 151 5.49 -14.31 33.82
CA ASN A 151 5.69 -13.29 34.85
C ASN A 151 7.02 -12.56 34.71
N GLU A 152 8.11 -13.30 34.47
CA GLU A 152 9.44 -12.75 34.15
C GLU A 152 9.36 -11.79 32.95
N LEU A 153 8.79 -12.28 31.83
CA LEU A 153 8.58 -11.49 30.61
C LEU A 153 7.76 -10.21 30.86
N CYS A 154 6.65 -10.30 31.60
CA CYS A 154 5.78 -9.14 31.85
C CYS A 154 6.46 -8.08 32.72
N ASN A 155 7.22 -8.49 33.74
CA ASN A 155 7.98 -7.56 34.58
C ASN A 155 9.05 -6.82 33.74
N ASP A 156 9.78 -7.56 32.89
CA ASP A 156 10.80 -6.99 32.02
C ASP A 156 10.21 -6.05 30.97
N LEU A 157 9.08 -6.42 30.36
CA LEU A 157 8.34 -5.58 29.42
C LEU A 157 7.86 -4.30 30.09
N ASN A 158 7.26 -4.40 31.28
CA ASN A 158 6.81 -3.24 32.04
C ASN A 158 7.98 -2.29 32.35
N ALA A 159 9.11 -2.83 32.82
CA ALA A 159 10.31 -2.03 33.09
C ALA A 159 10.87 -1.37 31.82
N PHE A 160 10.80 -2.04 30.66
CA PHE A 160 11.24 -1.49 29.38
C PHE A 160 10.29 -0.42 28.85
N ILE A 161 8.98 -0.66 28.85
CA ILE A 161 7.96 0.28 28.35
C ILE A 161 8.04 1.62 29.10
N LYS A 162 8.31 1.61 30.42
CA LYS A 162 8.51 2.82 31.22
C LYS A 162 9.76 3.64 30.81
N LYS A 163 10.76 2.99 30.21
CA LYS A 163 12.00 3.62 29.72
C LYS A 163 11.89 4.14 28.29
N ILE A 164 10.80 3.84 27.57
CA ILE A 164 10.59 4.41 26.24
C ILE A 164 10.41 5.93 26.38
N GLU A 165 11.18 6.67 25.60
CA GLU A 165 11.10 8.14 25.56
C GLU A 165 9.72 8.57 25.06
N ILE A 166 9.08 9.50 25.75
CA ILE A 166 7.72 9.92 25.39
C ILE A 166 7.72 10.77 24.12
N ASP A 167 8.80 11.53 23.88
CA ASP A 167 8.90 12.44 22.75
C ASP A 167 8.89 11.69 21.42
N ILE A 168 9.53 10.51 21.35
CA ILE A 168 9.47 9.68 20.12
C ILE A 168 8.05 9.18 19.83
N LEU A 169 7.21 9.00 20.85
CA LEU A 169 5.83 8.57 20.69
C LEU A 169 4.94 9.73 20.28
N ILE A 170 5.19 10.92 20.84
CA ILE A 170 4.51 12.17 20.46
C ILE A 170 4.79 12.51 19.00
N GLU A 171 6.04 12.41 18.55
CA GLU A 171 6.40 12.69 17.16
C GLU A 171 5.73 11.70 16.18
N GLU A 172 5.58 10.44 16.57
CA GLU A 172 4.83 9.48 15.75
C GLU A 172 3.34 9.77 15.72
N ALA A 173 2.75 10.18 16.85
CA ALA A 173 1.35 10.59 16.86
C ALA A 173 1.12 11.82 15.96
N LYS A 174 1.99 12.83 16.05
CA LYS A 174 1.96 14.01 15.16
C LYS A 174 2.13 13.62 13.69
N ASN A 175 3.05 12.72 13.39
CA ASN A 175 3.28 12.20 12.04
C ASN A 175 1.99 11.59 11.45
N ILE A 176 1.33 10.69 12.17
CA ILE A 176 0.06 10.09 11.71
C ILE A 176 -1.03 11.15 11.55
N ILE A 177 -1.14 12.11 12.47
CA ILE A 177 -2.10 13.20 12.34
C ILE A 177 -1.83 14.04 11.09
N ASN A 178 -0.56 14.33 10.76
CA ASN A 178 -0.20 15.05 9.55
C ASN A 178 -0.57 14.30 8.28
N GLN A 179 -0.37 12.98 8.25
CA GLN A 179 -0.74 12.14 7.11
C GLN A 179 -2.26 12.15 6.88
N LYS A 180 -3.04 11.97 7.96
CA LYS A 180 -4.50 12.08 7.92
C LYS A 180 -4.95 13.46 7.47
N TYR A 181 -4.42 14.51 8.09
CA TYR A 181 -4.72 15.89 7.75
C TYR A 181 -4.44 16.21 6.28
N LEU A 182 -3.27 15.81 5.76
CA LEU A 182 -2.92 16.02 4.36
C LEU A 182 -3.84 15.24 3.42
N ARG A 183 -4.24 14.02 3.82
CA ARG A 183 -5.17 13.19 3.04
C ARG A 183 -6.56 13.82 2.96
N ASP A 184 -7.04 14.38 4.07
CA ASP A 184 -8.33 15.09 4.13
C ASP A 184 -8.28 16.39 3.31
N LYS A 185 -7.11 17.04 3.24
CA LYS A 185 -6.89 18.26 2.46
C LYS A 185 -6.76 18.04 0.95
N LEU A 186 -6.59 16.81 0.47
CA LEU A 186 -6.45 16.54 -0.97
C LEU A 186 -7.64 17.11 -1.77
N ASP A 187 -8.86 16.96 -1.25
CA ASP A 187 -10.06 17.43 -1.93
C ASP A 187 -10.11 18.97 -2.04
N ASP A 188 -9.81 19.66 -0.95
CA ASP A 188 -9.74 21.13 -0.90
C ASP A 188 -8.67 21.68 -1.85
N LEU A 189 -7.58 20.93 -2.04
CA LEU A 189 -6.48 21.27 -2.95
C LEU A 189 -6.74 20.85 -4.42
N ASN A 190 -7.89 20.26 -4.72
CA ASN A 190 -8.23 19.69 -6.02
C ASN A 190 -7.25 18.59 -6.49
N LEU A 191 -6.75 17.79 -5.54
CA LEU A 191 -5.80 16.71 -5.75
C LEU A 191 -6.42 15.35 -5.47
N VAL A 192 -5.78 14.31 -5.99
CA VAL A 192 -6.06 12.89 -5.67
C VAL A 192 -4.85 12.19 -5.06
N CYS A 193 -3.65 12.73 -5.28
CA CYS A 193 -2.40 12.22 -4.75
C CYS A 193 -1.41 13.36 -4.55
N PHE A 194 -0.59 13.28 -3.51
CA PHE A 194 0.53 14.16 -3.25
C PHE A 194 1.78 13.32 -2.95
N ILE A 195 2.89 13.62 -3.61
CA ILE A 195 4.17 12.94 -3.44
C ILE A 195 5.19 13.98 -2.96
N ALA A 196 5.48 13.99 -1.67
CA ALA A 196 6.47 14.90 -1.11
C ALA A 196 7.87 14.65 -1.67
N ASN A 197 8.63 15.73 -1.86
CA ASN A 197 10.08 15.66 -2.09
C ASN A 197 10.75 14.91 -0.93
N ASN A 198 11.88 14.26 -1.20
CA ASN A 198 12.59 13.34 -0.31
C ASN A 198 11.85 12.04 0.04
N SER A 199 10.68 11.75 -0.55
CA SER A 199 10.02 10.45 -0.39
C SER A 199 10.88 9.33 -0.98
N LYS A 200 10.93 8.17 -0.33
CA LYS A 200 11.87 7.08 -0.67
C LYS A 200 11.10 5.83 -1.05
N PRO A 201 10.69 5.62 -2.32
CA PRO A 201 9.67 4.63 -2.70
C PRO A 201 10.14 3.16 -2.66
N ALA A 202 11.44 2.87 -2.75
CA ALA A 202 11.94 1.51 -2.91
C ALA A 202 11.78 0.60 -1.68
N ARG A 203 11.35 -0.66 -1.90
CA ARG A 203 11.04 -1.62 -0.83
C ARG A 203 11.93 -2.86 -0.77
N LYS A 204 12.21 -3.31 0.46
CA LYS A 204 12.85 -4.59 0.81
C LYS A 204 11.78 -5.57 1.26
N TYR A 205 11.63 -6.66 0.51
CA TYR A 205 10.69 -7.74 0.80
C TYR A 205 11.34 -8.78 1.72
N THR A 206 10.51 -9.46 2.51
CA THR A 206 10.92 -10.60 3.33
C THR A 206 9.93 -11.76 3.17
N GLU A 207 10.28 -12.92 3.73
CA GLU A 207 9.42 -14.12 3.70
C GLU A 207 8.04 -13.90 4.34
N VAL A 208 7.86 -12.86 5.16
CA VAL A 208 6.60 -12.53 5.83
C VAL A 208 6.03 -11.17 5.37
N ARG A 209 6.86 -10.26 4.85
CA ARG A 209 6.44 -9.01 4.20
C ARG A 209 6.62 -9.10 2.69
N ARG A 210 5.77 -9.90 2.06
CA ARG A 210 5.81 -10.21 0.62
C ARG A 210 5.07 -9.19 -0.27
N HIS A 211 4.28 -8.31 0.34
CA HIS A 211 3.47 -7.35 -0.39
C HIS A 211 4.04 -5.94 -0.24
N TYR A 212 4.13 -5.17 -1.35
CA TYR A 212 4.79 -3.87 -1.40
C TYR A 212 4.25 -2.87 -0.36
N ARG A 213 2.93 -2.89 -0.09
CA ARG A 213 2.31 -2.05 0.94
C ARG A 213 2.98 -2.21 2.31
N ILE A 214 3.20 -3.45 2.76
CA ILE A 214 3.79 -3.75 4.08
C ILE A 214 5.31 -3.97 4.05
N ALA A 215 5.94 -3.94 2.87
CA ALA A 215 7.37 -4.13 2.73
C ALA A 215 8.14 -2.92 3.30
N GLY A 216 9.34 -3.17 3.83
CA GLY A 216 10.14 -2.14 4.51
C GLY A 216 10.95 -1.29 3.52
N PRO A 217 11.53 -0.16 3.95
CA PRO A 217 12.43 0.61 3.11
C PRO A 217 13.67 -0.19 2.70
N LYS A 218 14.14 0.00 1.45
CA LYS A 218 15.50 -0.40 1.06
C LYS A 218 16.54 0.53 1.72
N GLU A 219 17.73 -0.01 1.96
CA GLU A 219 18.90 0.74 2.44
C GLU A 219 19.35 1.77 1.40
N VAL A 220 19.53 1.34 0.14
CA VAL A 220 19.75 2.23 -1.00
C VAL A 220 18.38 2.60 -1.58
N ASN A 221 18.00 3.86 -1.41
CA ASN A 221 16.70 4.38 -1.82
C ASN A 221 16.85 5.82 -2.28
N ILE A 222 16.80 6.02 -3.60
CA ILE A 222 16.93 7.35 -4.21
C ILE A 222 15.66 8.15 -3.90
N PRO A 223 15.79 9.35 -3.29
CA PRO A 223 14.64 10.18 -2.99
C PRO A 223 13.95 10.64 -4.28
N PHE A 224 12.63 10.66 -4.25
CA PHE A 224 11.81 11.34 -5.24
C PHE A 224 11.95 12.85 -5.05
N GLU A 225 12.21 13.55 -6.14
CA GLU A 225 12.21 15.02 -6.21
C GLU A 225 11.31 15.42 -7.37
N CYS A 226 10.34 16.30 -7.10
CA CYS A 226 9.47 16.83 -8.14
C CYS A 226 10.26 17.75 -9.07
N PRO A 227 10.24 17.53 -10.40
CA PRO A 227 10.75 18.48 -11.37
C PRO A 227 10.11 19.87 -11.18
N LYS A 228 10.90 20.93 -11.32
CA LYS A 228 10.43 22.32 -11.08
C LYS A 228 9.39 22.75 -12.11
N GLU A 229 9.51 22.21 -13.32
CA GLU A 229 8.62 22.41 -14.46
C GLU A 229 7.20 21.91 -14.20
N LEU A 230 7.02 21.00 -13.23
CA LEU A 230 5.70 20.52 -12.80
C LEU A 230 5.06 21.37 -11.70
N GLU A 231 5.68 22.50 -11.35
CA GLU A 231 5.20 23.46 -10.35
C GLU A 231 4.88 22.78 -9.00
N PRO A 232 5.90 22.31 -8.26
CA PRO A 232 5.67 21.63 -6.99
C PRO A 232 4.88 22.52 -6.03
N ILE A 233 3.91 21.93 -5.35
CA ILE A 233 3.04 22.65 -4.41
C ILE A 233 3.59 22.55 -3.00
N LYS A 234 3.37 23.58 -2.20
CA LYS A 234 3.72 23.61 -0.77
C LYS A 234 2.45 23.44 0.07
N VAL A 235 2.43 22.42 0.93
CA VAL A 235 1.32 22.17 1.85
C VAL A 235 1.80 22.32 3.28
N GLU A 236 1.05 23.09 4.07
CA GLU A 236 1.30 23.24 5.50
C GLU A 236 0.69 22.06 6.27
N LEU A 237 1.49 21.41 7.10
CA LEU A 237 1.04 20.28 7.93
C LEU A 237 0.43 20.79 9.25
N LYS A 238 -0.46 20.00 9.85
CA LYS A 238 -1.09 20.34 11.15
C LYS A 238 -0.07 20.52 12.28
N PHE A 239 0.99 19.70 12.28
CA PHE A 239 2.09 19.77 13.22
C PHE A 239 3.43 19.78 12.47
N GLY A 240 4.12 20.92 12.45
CA GLY A 240 5.47 21.02 11.88
C GLY A 240 5.59 22.04 10.74
N LYS A 241 6.46 21.75 9.77
CA LYS A 241 6.77 22.65 8.65
C LYS A 241 5.90 22.36 7.42
N LYS A 242 6.13 23.15 6.37
CA LYS A 242 5.58 22.93 5.04
C LYS A 242 6.31 21.78 4.34
N VAL A 243 5.56 20.92 3.65
CA VAL A 243 6.08 19.91 2.72
C VAL A 243 5.87 20.39 1.30
N GLU A 244 6.88 20.20 0.45
CA GLU A 244 6.83 20.54 -0.97
C GLU A 244 6.87 19.24 -1.79
N GLY A 245 6.12 19.18 -2.89
CA GLY A 245 6.10 17.99 -3.72
C GLY A 245 5.15 18.05 -4.91
N LEU A 246 5.01 16.92 -5.58
CA LEU A 246 4.14 16.76 -6.74
C LEU A 246 2.70 16.52 -6.31
N GLY A 247 1.78 17.41 -6.72
CA GLY A 247 0.34 17.18 -6.62
C GLY A 247 -0.24 16.63 -7.92
N ILE A 248 -0.94 15.50 -7.87
CA ILE A 248 -1.73 14.94 -8.97
C ILE A 248 -3.17 15.44 -8.84
N LYS A 249 -3.66 16.14 -9.86
CA LYS A 249 -4.95 16.81 -9.90
C LYS A 249 -6.08 15.83 -10.21
N ARG A 250 -7.32 16.22 -9.87
CA ARG A 250 -8.52 15.52 -10.36
C ARG A 250 -8.60 15.58 -11.89
N LYS A 251 -9.21 14.58 -12.52
CA LYS A 251 -9.35 14.43 -13.99
C LYS A 251 -8.04 14.37 -14.79
N GLU A 252 -6.90 14.38 -14.10
CA GLU A 252 -5.58 14.38 -14.74
C GLU A 252 -5.20 12.98 -15.22
N ILE A 253 -4.65 12.89 -16.41
CA ILE A 253 -3.94 11.73 -16.93
C ILE A 253 -2.45 12.01 -16.77
N PHE A 254 -1.89 11.50 -15.67
CA PHE A 254 -0.49 11.67 -15.35
C PHE A 254 0.33 10.45 -15.79
N ILE A 255 1.37 10.68 -16.58
CA ILE A 255 2.20 9.61 -17.13
C ILE A 255 3.50 9.47 -16.33
N ILE A 256 3.85 8.23 -16.00
CA ILE A 256 5.16 7.85 -15.47
C ILE A 256 5.83 6.93 -16.47
N THR A 257 6.78 7.45 -17.25
CA THR A 257 7.47 6.69 -18.30
C THR A 257 8.96 6.50 -18.00
N GLY A 258 9.70 5.90 -18.94
CA GLY A 258 11.13 5.65 -18.85
C GLY A 258 11.49 4.21 -19.19
N ARG A 259 12.79 3.93 -19.22
CA ARG A 259 13.31 2.61 -19.62
C ARG A 259 12.99 1.52 -18.59
N ASN A 260 13.23 0.27 -18.97
CA ASN A 260 13.11 -0.87 -18.06
C ASN A 260 14.02 -0.70 -16.84
N ALA A 261 13.55 -1.20 -15.69
CA ALA A 261 14.25 -1.16 -14.41
C ALA A 261 14.55 0.25 -13.84
N GLN A 262 13.93 1.32 -14.34
CA GLN A 262 14.13 2.68 -13.80
C GLN A 262 13.29 3.03 -12.57
N GLY A 263 12.40 2.14 -12.13
CA GLY A 263 11.62 2.31 -10.88
C GLY A 263 10.19 2.79 -11.06
N LYS A 264 9.61 2.69 -12.26
CA LYS A 264 8.24 3.17 -12.56
C LYS A 264 7.19 2.45 -11.73
N THR A 265 7.18 1.12 -11.79
CA THR A 265 6.31 0.27 -10.97
C THR A 265 6.55 0.47 -9.48
N THR A 266 7.80 0.74 -9.07
CA THR A 266 8.14 1.06 -7.67
C THR A 266 7.47 2.34 -7.20
N LEU A 267 7.48 3.40 -8.02
CA LEU A 267 6.82 4.66 -7.72
C LEU A 267 5.29 4.49 -7.71
N LEU A 268 4.72 3.76 -8.68
CA LEU A 268 3.29 3.45 -8.71
C LEU A 268 2.82 2.65 -7.48
N GLN A 269 3.62 1.66 -7.05
CA GLN A 269 3.37 0.90 -5.82
C GLN A 269 3.45 1.78 -4.57
N ALA A 270 4.37 2.76 -4.54
CA ALA A 270 4.47 3.70 -3.44
C ALA A 270 3.23 4.62 -3.38
N ILE A 271 2.77 5.12 -4.53
CA ILE A 271 1.52 5.88 -4.68
C ILE A 271 0.32 5.06 -4.19
N ASP A 272 0.20 3.79 -4.59
CA ASP A 272 -0.85 2.89 -4.13
C ASP A 272 -0.84 2.74 -2.59
N SER A 273 0.36 2.56 -2.00
CA SER A 273 0.51 2.50 -0.56
C SER A 273 0.22 3.82 0.16
N GLY A 274 0.15 4.97 -0.51
CA GLY A 274 -0.17 6.25 0.11
C GLY A 274 -1.58 6.37 0.73
N ARG A 275 -2.39 5.32 0.56
CA ARG A 275 -3.67 5.11 1.27
C ARG A 275 -3.49 4.71 2.73
N ASP A 276 -2.32 4.16 3.05
CA ASP A 276 -1.92 3.69 4.36
C ASP A 276 -1.13 4.76 5.11
N ASP A 277 -1.19 4.73 6.44
CA ASP A 277 -0.35 5.59 7.29
C ASP A 277 0.95 4.86 7.66
N HIS A 278 2.07 5.57 7.66
CA HIS A 278 3.40 5.01 7.87
C HIS A 278 4.14 5.68 9.04
N LEU A 279 4.90 4.90 9.81
CA LEU A 279 5.80 5.43 10.85
C LEU A 279 6.95 6.24 10.25
N ILE A 280 7.52 7.12 11.07
CA ILE A 280 8.75 7.86 10.74
C ILE A 280 9.89 6.88 10.44
N GLY A 281 10.54 7.09 9.30
CA GLY A 281 11.65 6.29 8.78
C GLY A 281 11.24 5.29 7.69
N ASP A 282 9.97 5.21 7.33
CA ASP A 282 9.49 4.38 6.21
C ASP A 282 9.86 4.99 4.84
N GLY A 283 9.87 6.32 4.75
CA GLY A 283 10.09 7.08 3.53
C GLY A 283 8.86 7.30 2.65
N ARG A 284 7.68 6.75 3.00
CA ARG A 284 6.40 7.02 2.31
C ARG A 284 5.43 7.83 3.14
N GLU A 285 5.86 8.37 4.27
CA GLU A 285 5.03 9.10 5.23
C GLU A 285 4.24 10.20 4.52
N PHE A 286 4.85 10.89 3.55
CA PHE A 286 4.18 11.95 2.79
C PHE A 286 4.00 11.65 1.30
N ILE A 287 3.88 10.35 0.96
CA ILE A 287 3.19 9.92 -0.25
C ILE A 287 1.75 9.67 0.16
N ILE A 288 0.87 10.65 -0.07
CA ILE A 288 -0.51 10.61 0.38
C ILE A 288 -1.44 10.48 -0.81
N THR A 289 -2.28 9.45 -0.78
CA THR A 289 -3.20 9.14 -1.87
C THR A 289 -4.61 9.00 -1.35
N THR A 290 -5.58 9.46 -2.12
CA THR A 290 -7.01 9.26 -1.84
C THR A 290 -7.33 7.79 -1.57
N LYS A 291 -8.21 7.52 -0.60
CA LYS A 291 -8.74 6.16 -0.36
C LYS A 291 -9.62 5.67 -1.51
N SER A 292 -10.20 6.57 -2.29
CA SER A 292 -11.00 6.26 -3.49
C SER A 292 -10.08 5.96 -4.68
N LEU A 293 -9.50 4.77 -4.65
CA LEU A 293 -8.51 4.30 -5.63
C LEU A 293 -8.86 2.92 -6.15
N SER A 294 -8.73 2.74 -7.47
CA SER A 294 -8.77 1.43 -8.12
C SER A 294 -7.47 1.20 -8.89
N LYS A 295 -7.08 -0.07 -9.02
CA LYS A 295 -6.02 -0.50 -9.92
C LYS A 295 -6.65 -1.35 -11.00
N ALA A 296 -6.34 -1.07 -12.26
CA ALA A 296 -6.78 -1.89 -13.39
C ALA A 296 -5.62 -2.75 -13.89
N SER A 297 -5.84 -4.06 -13.96
CA SER A 297 -4.87 -5.01 -14.51
C SER A 297 -5.56 -6.08 -15.35
N THR A 298 -4.80 -6.72 -16.24
CA THR A 298 -5.26 -7.92 -16.96
C THR A 298 -5.45 -9.10 -16.00
N GLY A 299 -6.23 -10.09 -16.40
CA GLY A 299 -6.55 -11.29 -15.62
C GLY A 299 -7.70 -12.09 -16.21
N SER A 300 -8.22 -13.05 -15.47
CA SER A 300 -9.40 -13.83 -15.86
C SER A 300 -10.48 -13.77 -14.78
N MET A 301 -11.73 -13.75 -15.20
CA MET A 301 -12.89 -13.74 -14.31
C MET A 301 -14.10 -14.32 -15.05
N GLU A 302 -14.93 -15.10 -14.37
CA GLU A 302 -16.25 -15.44 -14.88
C GLU A 302 -17.19 -14.25 -14.69
N MET A 303 -17.72 -13.71 -15.79
CA MET A 303 -18.64 -12.59 -15.75
C MET A 303 -20.09 -13.05 -15.61
N SER A 304 -20.85 -12.31 -14.81
CA SER A 304 -22.24 -12.55 -14.40
C SER A 304 -23.06 -11.26 -14.40
N GLY A 305 -23.04 -10.54 -15.52
CA GLY A 305 -23.75 -9.27 -15.71
C GLY A 305 -22.86 -8.04 -15.51
N GLN A 306 -21.55 -8.15 -15.69
CA GLN A 306 -20.66 -6.99 -15.62
C GLN A 306 -20.78 -6.10 -16.87
N ASP A 307 -20.62 -4.79 -16.65
CA ASP A 307 -20.60 -3.77 -17.70
C ASP A 307 -19.16 -3.52 -18.17
N ILE A 308 -18.97 -3.52 -19.49
CA ILE A 308 -17.74 -3.18 -20.21
C ILE A 308 -18.02 -2.23 -21.38
N SER A 309 -19.19 -1.59 -21.41
CA SER A 309 -19.71 -0.82 -22.55
C SER A 309 -18.92 0.47 -22.84
N LEU A 310 -18.13 0.96 -21.89
CA LEU A 310 -17.14 2.03 -22.15
C LEU A 310 -16.14 1.63 -23.25
N PHE A 311 -15.75 0.36 -23.30
CA PHE A 311 -14.76 -0.15 -24.25
C PHE A 311 -15.40 -0.97 -25.38
N PHE A 312 -16.41 -1.77 -25.08
CA PHE A 312 -16.98 -2.72 -26.05
C PHE A 312 -18.31 -2.23 -26.61
N GLN A 313 -18.41 -2.14 -27.94
CA GLN A 313 -19.67 -1.90 -28.65
C GLN A 313 -20.37 -3.21 -29.00
N LYS A 314 -19.59 -4.29 -29.20
CA LYS A 314 -20.10 -5.64 -29.51
C LYS A 314 -19.30 -6.68 -28.74
N LEU A 315 -19.96 -7.76 -28.34
CA LEU A 315 -19.32 -8.89 -27.68
C LEU A 315 -18.69 -9.85 -28.70
N PRO A 316 -17.54 -10.47 -28.35
CA PRO A 316 -16.94 -11.50 -29.20
C PRO A 316 -17.84 -12.75 -29.27
N PRO A 317 -17.78 -13.53 -30.36
CA PRO A 317 -18.52 -14.78 -30.47
C PRO A 317 -18.25 -15.71 -29.29
N GLY A 318 -19.30 -16.37 -28.78
CA GLY A 318 -19.21 -17.29 -27.63
C GLY A 318 -19.43 -16.64 -26.26
N ILE A 319 -19.40 -15.30 -26.16
CA ILE A 319 -19.80 -14.57 -24.95
C ILE A 319 -21.27 -14.17 -25.03
N LYS A 320 -22.02 -14.37 -23.95
CA LYS A 320 -23.47 -14.10 -23.89
C LYS A 320 -23.77 -12.71 -23.34
N GLY A 321 -24.93 -12.18 -23.70
CA GLY A 321 -25.46 -10.91 -23.17
C GLY A 321 -25.20 -9.72 -24.08
N SER A 322 -24.88 -8.58 -23.47
CA SER A 322 -24.51 -7.33 -24.16
C SER A 322 -23.32 -6.68 -23.47
N PRO A 323 -22.63 -5.69 -24.07
CA PRO A 323 -21.54 -4.99 -23.37
C PRO A 323 -21.93 -4.38 -22.03
N LYS A 324 -23.21 -4.07 -21.78
CA LYS A 324 -23.70 -3.56 -20.49
C LYS A 324 -23.97 -4.67 -19.45
N ALA A 325 -24.07 -5.92 -19.88
CA ALA A 325 -24.36 -7.07 -19.04
C ALA A 325 -23.77 -8.33 -19.68
N VAL A 326 -22.50 -8.59 -19.39
CA VAL A 326 -21.73 -9.69 -19.97
C VAL A 326 -21.83 -10.94 -19.12
N TYR A 327 -22.06 -12.09 -19.76
CA TYR A 327 -22.09 -13.40 -19.13
C TYR A 327 -21.13 -14.37 -19.83
N GLY A 328 -20.22 -14.96 -19.05
CA GLY A 328 -19.21 -15.91 -19.52
C GLY A 328 -17.79 -15.54 -19.12
N THR A 329 -16.82 -16.35 -19.52
CA THR A 329 -15.42 -16.18 -19.13
C THR A 329 -14.78 -14.99 -19.83
N ALA A 330 -14.33 -14.01 -19.05
CA ALA A 330 -13.66 -12.81 -19.55
C ALA A 330 -12.23 -13.09 -20.01
N SER A 331 -11.86 -12.52 -21.15
CA SER A 331 -10.45 -12.36 -21.53
C SER A 331 -9.75 -11.31 -20.66
N GLY A 332 -8.43 -11.24 -20.77
CA GLY A 332 -7.60 -10.22 -20.10
C GLY A 332 -8.08 -8.78 -20.29
N SER A 333 -8.41 -8.42 -21.54
CA SER A 333 -8.91 -7.08 -21.86
C SER A 333 -10.32 -6.83 -21.34
N MET A 334 -11.21 -7.84 -21.36
CA MET A 334 -12.56 -7.70 -20.81
C MET A 334 -12.53 -7.50 -19.29
N TYR A 335 -11.70 -8.25 -18.58
CA TYR A 335 -11.57 -8.10 -17.13
C TYR A 335 -11.01 -6.72 -16.75
N MET A 336 -10.03 -6.22 -17.49
CA MET A 336 -9.47 -4.89 -17.29
C MET A 336 -10.48 -3.78 -17.65
N ALA A 337 -11.23 -3.93 -18.75
CA ALA A 337 -12.29 -3.01 -19.15
C ALA A 337 -13.37 -2.90 -18.07
N TYR A 338 -13.78 -4.03 -17.49
CA TYR A 338 -14.73 -4.04 -16.37
C TYR A 338 -14.19 -3.29 -15.14
N GLN A 339 -12.91 -3.46 -14.79
CA GLN A 339 -12.32 -2.75 -13.66
C GLN A 339 -12.37 -1.23 -13.85
N ILE A 340 -12.02 -0.75 -15.05
CA ILE A 340 -12.08 0.68 -15.39
C ILE A 340 -13.54 1.16 -15.42
N GLN A 341 -14.44 0.47 -16.13
CA GLN A 341 -15.87 0.80 -16.18
C GLN A 341 -16.47 0.91 -14.77
N ARG A 342 -16.21 -0.08 -13.91
CA ARG A 342 -16.68 -0.08 -12.52
C ARG A 342 -16.10 1.08 -11.73
N ALA A 343 -14.82 1.38 -11.91
CA ALA A 343 -14.17 2.49 -11.22
C ALA A 343 -14.82 3.83 -11.61
N ILE A 344 -15.07 4.05 -12.90
CA ILE A 344 -15.76 5.24 -13.43
C ILE A 344 -17.20 5.32 -12.91
N THR A 345 -17.98 4.24 -13.02
CA THR A 345 -19.38 4.18 -12.53
C THR A 345 -19.46 4.49 -11.04
N ASN A 346 -18.51 4.00 -10.24
CA ASN A 346 -18.43 4.26 -8.82
C ASN A 346 -17.79 5.62 -8.45
N LYS A 347 -17.50 6.46 -9.44
CA LYS A 347 -16.86 7.78 -9.25
C LYS A 347 -15.54 7.67 -8.46
N THR A 348 -14.75 6.65 -8.78
CA THR A 348 -13.45 6.43 -8.14
C THR A 348 -12.53 7.60 -8.48
N LYS A 349 -11.90 8.22 -7.50
CA LYS A 349 -11.12 9.45 -7.72
C LYS A 349 -9.82 9.20 -8.50
N LEU A 350 -9.17 8.05 -8.30
CA LEU A 350 -7.90 7.72 -8.95
C LEU A 350 -7.88 6.28 -9.47
N ILE A 351 -7.45 6.10 -10.71
CA ILE A 351 -7.23 4.80 -11.35
C ILE A 351 -5.74 4.64 -11.66
N LEU A 352 -5.14 3.55 -11.17
CA LEU A 352 -3.75 3.20 -11.45
C LEU A 352 -3.66 2.14 -12.55
N ILE A 353 -2.80 2.38 -13.54
CA ILE A 353 -2.52 1.45 -14.64
C ILE A 353 -1.02 1.23 -14.74
N ASP A 354 -0.62 -0.03 -14.94
CA ASP A 354 0.78 -0.44 -15.10
C ASP A 354 0.90 -1.28 -16.36
N GLU A 355 1.59 -0.78 -17.40
CA GLU A 355 1.73 -1.44 -18.70
C GLU A 355 2.14 -2.91 -18.55
N ASP A 356 3.10 -3.20 -17.66
CA ASP A 356 3.63 -4.56 -17.43
C ASP A 356 2.56 -5.55 -16.93
N ASN A 357 1.46 -5.06 -16.38
CA ASN A 357 0.35 -5.86 -15.84
C ASN A 357 -0.97 -5.60 -16.59
N SER A 358 -0.92 -5.08 -17.82
CA SER A 358 -2.10 -4.64 -18.56
C SER A 358 -2.36 -5.46 -19.83
N ALA A 359 -3.61 -5.44 -20.29
CA ALA A 359 -3.95 -5.89 -21.63
C ALA A 359 -3.63 -4.74 -22.60
N VAL A 360 -2.45 -4.79 -23.22
CA VAL A 360 -1.92 -3.68 -24.05
C VAL A 360 -2.90 -3.27 -25.17
N ASN A 361 -3.59 -4.23 -25.76
CA ASN A 361 -4.62 -4.00 -26.79
C ASN A 361 -5.85 -3.23 -26.29
N LEU A 362 -6.11 -3.22 -24.98
CA LEU A 362 -7.14 -2.36 -24.39
C LEU A 362 -6.61 -0.94 -24.15
N LEU A 363 -5.30 -0.78 -23.96
CA LEU A 363 -4.68 0.52 -23.72
C LEU A 363 -4.48 1.32 -25.00
N VAL A 364 -3.98 0.68 -26.06
CA VAL A 364 -3.73 1.31 -27.37
C VAL A 364 -4.25 0.44 -28.51
N SER A 365 -4.77 1.09 -29.54
CA SER A 365 -5.18 0.45 -30.80
C SER A 365 -3.99 0.28 -31.76
N GLY A 366 -3.94 -0.88 -32.42
CA GLY A 366 -2.99 -1.16 -33.51
C GLY A 366 -3.63 -0.98 -34.90
N VAL A 367 -2.85 -1.15 -35.97
CA VAL A 367 -3.40 -1.08 -37.35
C VAL A 367 -4.50 -2.13 -37.57
N LEU A 368 -4.29 -3.35 -37.07
CA LEU A 368 -5.27 -4.44 -37.20
C LEU A 368 -6.56 -4.17 -36.44
N SER A 369 -6.54 -3.43 -35.32
CA SER A 369 -7.79 -3.15 -34.58
C SER A 369 -8.74 -2.27 -35.39
N LYS A 370 -8.25 -1.47 -36.35
CA LYS A 370 -9.11 -0.75 -37.29
C LYS A 370 -9.86 -1.66 -38.27
N TRP A 371 -9.41 -2.91 -38.46
CA TRP A 371 -10.07 -3.88 -39.34
C TRP A 371 -11.18 -4.65 -38.62
N PHE A 372 -11.18 -4.61 -37.28
CA PHE A 372 -12.15 -5.32 -36.45
C PHE A 372 -12.97 -4.30 -35.65
N GLU A 373 -14.22 -4.11 -36.05
CA GLU A 373 -15.14 -3.25 -35.29
C GLU A 373 -15.45 -3.85 -33.91
N GLY A 374 -15.68 -2.97 -32.92
CA GLY A 374 -16.39 -3.35 -31.70
C GLY A 374 -15.66 -3.14 -30.38
N VAL A 375 -14.38 -2.70 -30.38
CA VAL A 375 -13.63 -2.38 -29.16
C VAL A 375 -12.88 -1.05 -29.33
N LYS A 376 -13.16 -0.08 -28.46
CA LYS A 376 -12.36 1.14 -28.30
C LYS A 376 -11.22 0.90 -27.32
N SER A 377 -10.03 1.40 -27.62
CA SER A 377 -8.91 1.45 -26.67
C SER A 377 -9.03 2.64 -25.71
N LEU A 378 -8.30 2.59 -24.59
CA LEU A 378 -8.21 3.72 -23.66
C LEU A 378 -7.66 4.97 -24.36
N ALA A 379 -6.67 4.82 -25.24
CA ALA A 379 -6.13 5.92 -26.04
C ALA A 379 -7.23 6.59 -26.89
N GLU A 380 -8.06 5.81 -27.59
CA GLU A 380 -9.18 6.35 -28.37
C GLU A 380 -10.21 7.05 -27.49
N ILE A 381 -10.54 6.50 -26.31
CA ILE A 381 -11.46 7.15 -25.37
C ILE A 381 -10.89 8.48 -24.88
N ILE A 382 -9.58 8.55 -24.56
CA ILE A 382 -8.93 9.79 -24.14
C ILE A 382 -8.96 10.85 -25.27
N MET A 383 -8.82 10.42 -26.52
CA MET A 383 -8.80 11.31 -27.68
C MET A 383 -10.20 11.81 -28.09
N GLU A 384 -11.20 10.92 -28.07
CA GLU A 384 -12.51 11.18 -28.71
C GLU A 384 -13.65 11.37 -27.71
N ASP A 385 -13.58 10.75 -26.54
CA ASP A 385 -14.69 10.59 -25.60
C ASP A 385 -14.25 10.84 -24.14
N ARG A 386 -13.35 11.81 -23.92
CA ARG A 386 -12.66 12.00 -22.64
C ARG A 386 -13.65 12.25 -21.49
N GLU A 387 -14.80 12.86 -21.76
CA GLU A 387 -15.86 13.09 -20.79
C GLU A 387 -16.43 11.79 -20.20
N LYS A 388 -16.34 10.66 -20.91
CA LYS A 388 -16.76 9.35 -20.39
C LYS A 388 -15.85 8.82 -19.27
N LEU A 389 -14.66 9.39 -19.11
CA LEU A 389 -13.77 9.10 -17.97
C LEU A 389 -14.20 9.84 -16.68
N GLY A 390 -15.24 10.69 -16.76
CA GLY A 390 -15.82 11.36 -15.60
C GLY A 390 -14.83 12.23 -14.82
N GLU A 391 -14.87 12.14 -13.50
CA GLU A 391 -13.99 12.91 -12.59
C GLU A 391 -12.70 12.16 -12.20
N SER A 392 -12.51 10.94 -12.71
CA SER A 392 -11.39 10.09 -12.34
C SER A 392 -10.08 10.63 -12.92
N ALA A 393 -9.08 10.76 -12.08
CA ALA A 393 -7.70 10.89 -12.52
C ALA A 393 -7.11 9.51 -12.84
N PHE A 394 -6.11 9.48 -13.71
CA PHE A 394 -5.36 8.30 -14.09
C PHE A 394 -3.88 8.54 -13.83
N ILE A 395 -3.22 7.59 -13.19
CA ILE A 395 -1.75 7.51 -13.21
C ILE A 395 -1.39 6.26 -14.01
N ILE A 396 -0.74 6.47 -15.14
CA ILE A 396 -0.42 5.42 -16.09
C ILE A 396 1.09 5.27 -16.16
N VAL A 397 1.60 4.09 -15.77
CA VAL A 397 2.98 3.71 -16.00
C VAL A 397 3.10 3.14 -17.41
N THR A 398 3.97 3.74 -18.22
CA THR A 398 4.30 3.28 -19.57
C THR A 398 5.79 2.97 -19.71
N SER A 399 6.12 2.06 -20.62
CA SER A 399 7.46 1.67 -21.05
C SER A 399 7.60 1.88 -22.56
N SER A 400 6.60 1.48 -23.34
CA SER A 400 6.65 1.51 -24.81
C SER A 400 5.40 2.09 -25.49
N LEU A 401 4.39 2.47 -24.69
CA LEU A 401 3.13 3.02 -25.20
C LEU A 401 3.27 4.52 -25.48
N ASP A 402 3.99 4.87 -26.53
CA ASP A 402 4.25 6.27 -26.91
C ASP A 402 2.97 7.04 -27.21
N LEU A 403 2.01 6.43 -27.93
CA LEU A 403 0.72 7.07 -28.19
C LEU A 403 0.00 7.43 -26.89
N LEU A 404 -0.07 6.51 -25.93
CA LEU A 404 -0.73 6.77 -24.65
C LEU A 404 0.05 7.79 -23.81
N THR A 405 1.38 7.78 -23.90
CA THR A 405 2.27 8.76 -23.26
C THR A 405 1.99 10.16 -23.79
N ALA A 406 1.85 10.31 -25.11
CA ALA A 406 1.53 11.59 -25.76
C ALA A 406 0.14 12.13 -25.36
N LEU A 407 -0.77 11.28 -24.90
CA LEU A 407 -2.12 11.66 -24.47
C LEU A 407 -2.19 12.10 -22.99
N GLY A 408 -1.08 12.06 -22.26
CA GLY A 408 -1.02 12.60 -20.89
C GLY A 408 -1.29 14.11 -20.83
N ASP A 409 -1.75 14.58 -19.68
CA ASP A 409 -1.81 16.02 -19.39
C ASP A 409 -0.45 16.53 -18.88
N ARG A 410 0.20 15.74 -18.02
CA ARG A 410 1.56 15.96 -17.53
C ARG A 410 2.27 14.62 -17.40
N ALA A 411 3.59 14.66 -17.48
CA ALA A 411 4.39 13.46 -17.44
C ALA A 411 5.74 13.66 -16.74
N ILE A 412 6.22 12.56 -16.16
CA ILE A 412 7.63 12.41 -15.81
C ILE A 412 8.19 11.19 -16.53
N TYR A 413 9.49 11.21 -16.79
CA TYR A 413 10.24 10.00 -17.07
C TYR A 413 11.23 9.72 -15.95
N LEU A 414 11.48 8.43 -15.69
CA LEU A 414 12.48 8.01 -14.72
C LEU A 414 13.79 7.64 -15.41
N GLU A 415 14.87 8.25 -14.94
CA GLU A 415 16.25 7.96 -15.33
C GLU A 415 17.15 7.96 -14.09
N ASP A 416 17.94 6.90 -13.92
CA ASP A 416 18.74 6.62 -12.72
C ASP A 416 17.92 6.71 -11.43
N HIS A 417 16.66 6.24 -11.50
CA HIS A 417 15.67 6.32 -10.43
C HIS A 417 15.25 7.74 -10.01
N LYS A 418 15.64 8.78 -10.77
CA LYS A 418 15.23 10.16 -10.55
C LYS A 418 14.09 10.53 -11.48
N ALA A 419 13.12 11.29 -10.95
CA ALA A 419 12.05 11.86 -11.76
C ALA A 419 12.56 13.07 -12.54
N LYS A 420 12.31 13.08 -13.85
CA LYS A 420 12.62 14.20 -14.74
C LYS A 420 11.35 14.63 -15.47
N TYR A 421 11.25 15.92 -15.74
CA TYR A 421 10.13 16.47 -16.50
C TYR A 421 10.14 15.93 -17.93
N LEU A 422 9.00 15.44 -18.41
CA LEU A 422 8.80 15.14 -19.82
C LEU A 422 7.95 16.25 -20.43
N ASP A 423 8.55 17.03 -21.33
CA ASP A 423 7.82 17.97 -22.17
C ASP A 423 6.97 17.19 -23.18
N LEU A 424 5.65 17.16 -22.95
CA LEU A 424 4.72 16.40 -23.78
C LEU A 424 4.49 17.05 -25.14
N ASP A 425 4.65 18.36 -25.28
CA ASP A 425 4.50 19.03 -26.57
C ASP A 425 5.67 18.68 -27.49
N TYR A 426 6.90 18.78 -26.95
CA TYR A 426 8.08 18.29 -27.66
C TYR A 426 7.99 16.79 -27.96
N PHE A 427 7.55 15.97 -27.00
CA PHE A 427 7.38 14.52 -27.21
C PHE A 427 6.38 14.19 -28.32
N ARG A 428 5.26 14.92 -28.41
CA ARG A 428 4.26 14.76 -29.48
C ARG A 428 4.83 15.07 -30.85
N GLU A 429 5.62 16.15 -30.98
CA GLU A 429 6.29 16.50 -32.24
C GLU A 429 7.28 15.41 -32.68
N GLU A 430 8.13 14.95 -31.76
CA GLU A 430 9.11 13.90 -32.02
C GLU A 430 8.44 12.56 -32.37
N LEU A 431 7.36 12.20 -31.68
CA LEU A 431 6.58 11.01 -32.00
C LEU A 431 5.98 11.08 -33.41
N GLY A 432 5.47 12.25 -33.80
CA GLY A 432 4.96 12.49 -35.15
C GLY A 432 6.04 12.30 -36.22
N ARG A 433 7.23 12.91 -36.03
CA ARG A 433 8.39 12.74 -36.93
C ARG A 433 8.83 11.28 -36.99
N TYR A 434 8.90 10.61 -35.85
CA TYR A 434 9.27 9.20 -35.75
C TYR A 434 8.32 8.31 -36.55
N TYR A 435 7.00 8.49 -36.43
CA TYR A 435 6.05 7.69 -37.21
C TYR A 435 6.09 7.99 -38.70
N LEU A 436 6.33 9.24 -39.12
CA LEU A 436 6.52 9.58 -40.54
C LEU A 436 7.79 8.92 -41.11
N GLU A 437 8.90 8.97 -40.36
CA GLU A 437 10.15 8.31 -40.75
C GLU A 437 9.94 6.79 -40.83
N LEU A 438 9.31 6.20 -39.82
CA LEU A 438 9.02 4.77 -39.77
C LEU A 438 8.14 4.33 -40.95
N ALA A 439 7.09 5.10 -41.26
CA ALA A 439 6.25 4.86 -42.42
C ALA A 439 7.05 4.89 -43.72
N SER A 440 7.97 5.85 -43.89
CA SER A 440 8.81 5.93 -45.09
C SER A 440 9.72 4.70 -45.28
N LYS A 441 10.17 4.06 -44.18
CA LYS A 441 10.96 2.82 -44.22
C LYS A 441 10.13 1.61 -44.67
N PHE A 442 8.86 1.54 -44.28
CA PHE A 442 7.94 0.47 -44.71
C PHE A 442 7.44 0.66 -46.15
N ILE A 443 7.31 1.92 -46.60
CA ILE A 443 6.76 2.27 -47.93
C ILE A 443 7.85 2.27 -49.03
N LYS A 444 9.12 1.95 -48.74
CA LYS A 444 10.28 1.96 -49.67
C LYS A 444 9.93 1.61 -51.14
N VAL A 445 10.12 2.59 -52.03
CA VAL A 445 10.24 2.48 -53.51
C VAL A 445 8.95 2.11 -54.28
N LYS A 446 8.11 3.11 -54.57
CA LYS A 446 7.25 3.10 -55.78
C LYS A 446 7.60 4.20 -56.80
N ASN A 447 8.70 4.91 -56.61
CA ASN A 447 9.23 5.89 -57.55
C ASN A 447 10.69 5.55 -57.88
N ASP A 448 10.91 4.50 -58.68
CA ASP A 448 11.84 4.56 -59.81
C ASP A 448 11.89 3.22 -60.56
N LYS A 449 11.23 3.24 -61.73
CA LYS A 449 11.53 2.55 -63.01
C LYS A 449 10.24 2.17 -63.74
N ARG A 450 9.54 3.20 -64.22
CA ARG A 450 8.92 3.16 -65.55
C ARG A 450 9.70 4.12 -66.44
N LYS A 451 10.69 3.58 -67.14
CA LYS A 451 11.12 4.06 -68.45
C LYS A 451 11.17 2.84 -69.35
#